data_AF-A0A1W9LST3-F1
#
_entry.id   AF-A0A1W9LST3-F1
#
_cell.length_a   1.000
_cell.length_b   1.000
_cell.length_c   1.000
_cell.angle_alpha   90.00
_cell.angle_beta   90.00
_cell.angle_gamma   90.00
#
_symmetry.space_group_name_H-M   'P 1'
#
loop_
_entity.id
_entity.type
_entity.pdbx_description
1 polymer ?
#
loop_
_entity_poly.entity_id
_entity_poly.type
_entity_poly.pdbx_seq_one_letter_code
_entity_poly.pdbx_strand_id
1 'polypeptide(L)'
;MSSLTDSHIEPPLRGCVRPPGCFVYGIHQPGYRVLNLRREDHLLQLGTLDDGAVIDNRNNFPAGDLDVAPGRPIYEIANPLPFRGSTFIDSGWAAAWVARPESIRLASPPPCSLTDALAAQGLLPEQRRNV
;
A
#
# COMPACT_ATOMS: atom_id res chain seq x y z
N MET A 1 29.02 24.72 37.51
CA MET A 1 29.24 23.49 36.71
C MET A 1 27.94 23.17 36.00
N SER A 2 27.84 23.60 34.73
CA SER A 2 26.67 23.39 33.89
C SER A 2 26.79 22.01 33.25
N SER A 3 25.85 21.11 33.52
CA SER A 3 25.70 19.86 32.77
C SER A 3 24.35 19.94 32.07
N LEU A 4 24.37 20.48 30.86
CA LEU A 4 23.33 20.25 29.88
C LEU A 4 23.53 18.81 29.42
N THR A 5 22.76 17.88 29.98
CA THR A 5 22.62 16.57 29.37
C THR A 5 21.97 16.79 28.01
N ASP A 6 22.80 16.67 26.99
CA ASP A 6 22.39 16.60 25.59
C ASP A 6 21.48 15.38 25.47
N SER A 7 20.18 15.60 25.60
CA SER A 7 19.19 14.59 25.26
C SER A 7 19.30 14.40 23.76
N HIS A 8 20.05 13.39 23.34
CA HIS A 8 19.89 12.78 22.03
C HIS A 8 18.41 12.36 21.91
N ILE A 9 17.58 13.28 21.43
CA ILE A 9 16.24 12.95 20.97
C ILE A 9 16.50 12.24 19.65
N GLU A 10 16.66 10.90 19.72
CA GLU A 10 16.47 10.09 18.53
C GLU A 10 15.14 10.52 17.91
N PRO A 11 15.12 10.86 16.61
CA PRO A 11 13.87 11.23 15.96
C PRO A 11 12.88 10.09 16.21
N PRO A 12 11.67 10.38 16.73
CA PRO A 12 10.76 9.34 17.17
C PRO A 12 10.52 8.39 16.00
N LEU A 13 10.68 7.08 16.24
CA LEU A 13 10.37 6.01 15.29
C LEU A 13 9.13 6.40 14.47
N ARG A 14 9.30 6.51 13.14
CA ARG A 14 8.20 6.74 12.20
C ARG A 14 7.32 5.50 12.22
N GLY A 15 6.41 5.43 13.18
CA GLY A 15 5.51 4.30 13.36
C GLY A 15 4.11 4.76 13.71
N CYS A 16 3.14 3.89 13.48
CA CYS A 16 1.74 4.11 13.79
C CYS A 16 1.39 3.86 15.26
N VAL A 17 2.35 3.59 16.15
CA VAL A 17 2.11 3.41 17.60
C VAL A 17 2.96 4.41 18.38
N ARG A 18 2.32 5.34 19.08
CA ARG A 18 2.97 6.33 19.95
C ARG A 18 2.87 5.90 21.41
N PRO A 19 3.88 6.16 22.26
CA PRO A 19 3.69 6.09 23.71
C PRO A 19 2.48 6.96 24.14
N PRO A 20 1.56 6.47 24.98
CA PRO A 20 1.60 5.26 25.81
C PRO A 20 1.03 3.96 25.16
N GLY A 21 0.85 3.90 23.85
CA GLY A 21 0.24 2.78 23.12
C GLY A 21 -0.87 3.21 22.15
N CYS A 22 -0.94 4.49 21.81
CA CYS A 22 -1.97 5.04 20.94
C CYS A 22 -1.65 4.76 19.47
N PHE A 23 -2.61 4.21 18.74
CA PHE A 23 -2.49 4.06 17.30
C PHE A 23 -2.73 5.40 16.60
N VAL A 24 -1.80 5.84 15.76
CA VAL A 24 -1.84 7.09 15.01
C VAL A 24 -1.73 6.82 13.51
N TYR A 25 -2.53 7.52 12.73
CA TYR A 25 -2.58 7.41 11.28
C TYR A 25 -2.86 8.79 10.66
N GLY A 26 -2.40 8.99 9.43
CA GLY A 26 -2.73 10.17 8.63
C GLY A 26 -4.07 9.98 7.93
N ILE A 27 -4.77 11.09 7.66
CA ILE A 27 -5.96 11.12 6.83
C ILE A 27 -5.69 12.07 5.67
N HIS A 28 -5.76 11.54 4.46
CA HIS A 28 -5.61 12.30 3.22
C HIS A 28 -6.94 12.34 2.49
N GLN A 29 -7.36 13.52 2.04
CA GLN A 29 -8.55 13.68 1.21
C GLN A 29 -8.23 14.58 0.02
N PRO A 30 -7.44 14.08 -0.94
CA PRO A 30 -6.94 14.92 -2.02
C PRO A 30 -8.09 15.38 -2.92
N GLY A 31 -8.10 16.69 -3.18
CA GLY A 31 -8.79 17.35 -4.28
C GLY A 31 -7.80 18.30 -4.93
N TYR A 32 -7.87 18.46 -6.24
CA TYR A 32 -6.87 19.24 -6.98
C TYR A 32 -7.42 19.79 -8.27
N ARG A 33 -6.79 20.88 -8.73
CA ARG A 33 -7.03 21.46 -10.04
C ARG A 33 -5.77 21.34 -10.89
N VAL A 34 -5.93 20.87 -12.12
CA VAL A 34 -4.83 20.70 -13.09
C VAL A 34 -5.22 21.38 -14.39
N LEU A 35 -4.33 22.23 -14.90
CA LEU A 35 -4.50 22.84 -16.22
C LEU A 35 -4.27 21.79 -17.30
N ASN A 36 -5.13 21.76 -18.32
CA ASN A 36 -4.88 20.93 -19.49
C ASN A 36 -4.00 21.69 -20.48
N LEU A 37 -2.73 21.30 -20.54
CA LEU A 37 -1.73 21.89 -21.42
C LEU A 37 -1.53 21.08 -22.72
N ARG A 38 -2.37 20.08 -23.00
CA ARG A 38 -2.26 19.29 -24.24
C ARG A 38 -2.64 20.13 -25.45
N ARG A 39 -1.90 19.93 -26.54
CA ARG A 39 -2.19 20.52 -27.85
C ARG A 39 -3.02 19.59 -28.74
N GLU A 40 -2.80 18.29 -28.62
CA GLU A 40 -3.38 17.26 -29.48
C GLU A 40 -3.82 16.06 -28.65
N ASP A 41 -4.89 15.40 -29.12
CA ASP A 41 -5.40 14.16 -28.57
C ASP A 41 -5.01 12.98 -29.46
N HIS A 42 -4.39 11.97 -28.87
CA HIS A 42 -3.98 10.75 -29.57
C HIS A 42 -4.93 9.61 -29.21
N LEU A 43 -6.10 9.65 -29.83
CA LEU A 43 -7.17 8.68 -29.57
C LEU A 43 -6.84 7.32 -30.20
N LEU A 44 -6.98 6.26 -29.40
CA LEU A 44 -6.69 4.89 -29.79
C LEU A 44 -7.74 3.95 -29.21
N GLN A 45 -8.23 3.04 -30.04
CA GLN A 45 -8.96 1.87 -29.57
C GLN A 45 -8.04 0.96 -28.76
N LEU A 46 -8.43 0.70 -27.51
CA LEU A 46 -7.73 -0.18 -26.58
C LEU A 46 -8.13 -1.64 -26.74
N GLY A 47 -9.37 -1.89 -27.18
CA GLY A 47 -9.89 -3.23 -27.42
C GLY A 47 -11.40 -3.25 -27.65
N THR A 48 -11.97 -4.45 -27.53
CA THR A 48 -13.40 -4.70 -27.67
C THR A 48 -13.84 -5.64 -26.55
N LEU A 49 -14.99 -5.38 -25.95
CA LEU A 49 -15.62 -6.25 -24.97
C LEU A 49 -16.30 -7.46 -25.65
N ASP A 50 -16.71 -8.44 -24.85
CA ASP A 50 -17.37 -9.67 -25.33
C ASP A 50 -18.71 -9.40 -26.04
N ASP A 51 -19.36 -8.27 -25.73
CA ASP A 51 -20.60 -7.81 -26.39
C ASP A 51 -20.34 -7.03 -27.70
N GLY A 52 -19.08 -6.89 -28.11
CA GLY A 52 -18.67 -6.13 -29.29
C GLY A 52 -18.48 -4.63 -29.05
N ALA A 53 -18.67 -4.13 -27.82
CA ALA A 53 -18.46 -2.72 -27.51
C ALA A 53 -16.97 -2.36 -27.58
N VAL A 54 -16.65 -1.30 -28.33
CA VAL A 54 -15.29 -0.79 -28.46
C VAL A 54 -14.92 0.02 -27.22
N ILE A 55 -13.76 -0.30 -26.62
CA ILE A 55 -13.14 0.48 -25.56
C ILE A 55 -11.98 1.25 -26.16
N ASP A 56 -11.92 2.55 -25.89
CA ASP A 56 -10.83 3.43 -26.29
C ASP A 56 -10.33 4.29 -25.13
N ASN A 57 -9.32 5.10 -25.40
CA ASN A 57 -8.64 5.91 -24.39
C ASN A 57 -9.20 7.34 -24.24
N ARG A 58 -10.38 7.67 -24.79
CA ARG A 58 -10.93 9.04 -24.75
C ARG A 58 -11.05 9.61 -23.34
N ASN A 59 -11.32 8.77 -22.33
CA ASN A 59 -11.37 9.20 -20.92
C ASN A 59 -10.04 9.77 -20.38
N ASN A 60 -8.91 9.46 -21.02
CA ASN A 60 -7.60 10.02 -20.65
C ASN A 60 -7.36 11.42 -21.22
N PHE A 61 -8.23 11.90 -22.12
CA PHE A 61 -8.14 13.18 -22.81
C PHE A 61 -9.37 14.06 -22.45
N PRO A 62 -9.41 14.64 -21.24
CA PRO A 62 -10.47 15.58 -20.89
C PRO A 62 -10.38 16.83 -21.78
N ALA A 63 -11.51 17.38 -22.20
CA ALA A 63 -11.57 18.49 -23.15
C ALA A 63 -10.97 19.82 -22.62
N GLY A 64 -10.69 19.93 -21.33
CA GLY A 64 -10.16 21.13 -20.71
C GLY A 64 -9.52 20.85 -19.37
N ASP A 65 -9.29 21.93 -18.61
CA ASP A 65 -8.78 21.85 -17.24
C ASP A 65 -9.62 20.90 -16.39
N LEU A 66 -8.94 20.19 -15.50
CA LEU A 66 -9.57 19.25 -14.59
C LEU A 66 -9.71 19.88 -13.20
N ASP A 67 -10.92 19.90 -12.69
CA ASP A 67 -11.22 20.19 -11.29
C ASP A 67 -11.70 18.90 -10.63
N VAL A 68 -10.85 18.31 -9.79
CA VAL A 68 -11.12 17.08 -9.06
C VAL A 68 -11.55 17.45 -7.65
N ALA A 69 -12.85 17.29 -7.39
CA ALA A 69 -13.39 17.42 -6.05
C ALA A 69 -12.69 16.45 -5.07
N PRO A 70 -12.53 16.82 -3.79
CA PRO A 70 -11.95 15.95 -2.79
C PRO A 70 -12.62 14.57 -2.78
N GLY A 71 -11.80 13.53 -2.92
CA GLY A 71 -12.27 12.15 -2.97
C GLY A 71 -12.69 11.60 -1.62
N ARG A 72 -12.78 10.27 -1.54
CA ARG A 72 -12.91 9.56 -0.27
C ARG A 72 -11.62 9.69 0.55
N PRO A 73 -11.70 9.73 1.89
CA PRO A 73 -10.51 9.68 2.73
C PRO A 73 -9.64 8.46 2.45
N ILE A 74 -8.32 8.66 2.50
CA ILE A 74 -7.29 7.64 2.44
C ILE A 74 -6.54 7.67 3.78
N TYR A 75 -6.48 6.54 4.47
CA TYR A 75 -5.74 6.40 5.71
C TYR A 75 -4.28 6.05 5.43
N GLU A 76 -3.35 6.81 5.99
CA GLU A 76 -1.91 6.53 5.95
C GLU A 76 -1.45 5.92 7.28
N ILE A 77 -0.90 4.71 7.22
CA ILE A 77 -0.34 4.00 8.37
C ILE A 77 1.17 3.91 8.16
N ALA A 78 1.93 4.68 8.94
CA ALA A 78 3.40 4.67 8.88
C ALA A 78 3.95 3.32 9.34
N ASN A 79 4.82 2.71 8.53
CA ASN A 79 5.49 1.47 8.89
C ASN A 79 6.67 1.75 9.81
N PRO A 80 6.82 1.04 10.96
CA PRO A 80 7.95 1.23 11.86
C PRO A 80 9.31 0.93 11.22
N LEU A 81 9.34 0.20 10.10
CA LEU A 81 10.53 -0.05 9.28
C LEU A 81 10.59 1.00 8.15
N PRO A 82 11.49 1.99 8.19
CA PRO A 82 11.48 3.10 7.23
C PRO A 82 11.61 2.67 5.77
N PHE A 83 12.31 1.57 5.49
CA PHE A 83 12.46 1.00 4.15
C PHE A 83 11.16 0.40 3.59
N ARG A 84 10.11 0.23 4.41
CA ARG A 84 8.78 -0.23 3.98
C ARG A 84 7.81 0.92 3.67
N GLY A 85 8.18 2.16 3.97
CA GLY A 85 7.33 3.34 3.71
C GLY A 85 6.06 3.39 4.56
N SER A 86 4.93 3.71 3.93
CA SER A 86 3.60 3.77 4.55
C SER A 86 2.61 2.88 3.81
N THR A 87 1.63 2.35 4.52
CA THR A 87 0.47 1.68 3.93
C THR A 87 -0.67 2.69 3.77
N PHE A 88 -1.29 2.73 2.59
CA PHE A 88 -2.44 3.59 2.30
C PHE A 88 -3.70 2.74 2.10
N ILE A 89 -4.79 3.11 2.78
CA ILE A 89 -6.06 2.37 2.74
C ILE A 89 -7.20 3.31 2.35
N ASP A 90 -7.90 3.01 1.27
CA ASP A 90 -9.13 3.73 0.88
C ASP A 90 -10.24 3.49 1.91
N SER A 91 -10.92 4.55 2.33
CA SER A 91 -12.00 4.48 3.30
C SER A 91 -13.23 3.72 2.82
N GLY A 92 -13.49 3.69 1.51
CA GLY A 92 -14.56 2.88 0.93
C GLY A 92 -14.29 1.38 1.09
N TRP A 93 -13.04 0.96 0.84
CA TRP A 93 -12.60 -0.40 1.18
C TRP A 93 -12.72 -0.64 2.68
N ALA A 94 -12.13 0.21 3.52
CA ALA A 94 -12.16 0.02 4.99
C ALA A 94 -13.60 -0.12 5.53
N ALA A 95 -14.53 0.70 5.03
CA ALA A 95 -15.94 0.64 5.40
C ALA A 95 -16.61 -0.70 5.04
N ALA A 96 -16.25 -1.31 3.91
CA ALA A 96 -16.79 -2.61 3.50
C ALA A 96 -16.39 -3.75 4.45
N TRP A 97 -15.28 -3.59 5.19
CA TRP A 97 -14.72 -4.61 6.09
C TRP A 97 -14.95 -4.32 7.58
N VAL A 98 -15.50 -3.15 7.93
CA VAL A 98 -15.75 -2.75 9.33
C VAL A 98 -16.59 -3.77 10.10
N ALA A 99 -17.58 -4.38 9.45
CA ALA A 99 -18.47 -5.33 10.12
C ALA A 99 -17.82 -6.70 10.40
N ARG A 100 -16.72 -7.02 9.70
CA ARG A 100 -16.03 -8.32 9.80
C ARG A 100 -14.51 -8.17 9.66
N PRO A 101 -13.84 -7.45 10.57
CA PRO A 101 -12.40 -7.22 10.47
C PRO A 101 -11.58 -8.52 10.52
N GLU A 102 -12.08 -9.56 11.17
CA GLU A 102 -11.48 -10.90 11.23
C GLU A 102 -11.34 -11.59 9.87
N SER A 103 -12.08 -11.13 8.86
CA SER A 103 -11.93 -11.62 7.49
C SER A 103 -10.70 -11.06 6.78
N ILE A 104 -10.07 -9.98 7.30
CA ILE A 104 -8.77 -9.50 6.87
C ILE A 104 -7.70 -10.39 7.52
N ARG A 105 -7.48 -11.57 6.95
CA ARG A 105 -6.48 -12.53 7.44
C ARG A 105 -5.76 -13.19 6.28
N LEU A 106 -4.49 -13.51 6.49
CA LEU A 106 -3.81 -14.48 5.65
C LEU A 106 -4.39 -15.86 5.96
N ALA A 107 -4.60 -16.68 4.93
CA ALA A 107 -4.88 -18.08 5.15
C ALA A 107 -3.71 -18.70 5.93
N SER A 108 -4.01 -19.65 6.83
CA SER A 108 -2.95 -20.41 7.48
C SER A 108 -2.10 -21.05 6.40
N PRO A 109 -0.78 -20.80 6.38
CA PRO A 109 0.09 -21.45 5.42
C PRO A 109 -0.01 -22.97 5.63
N PRO A 110 0.06 -23.78 4.58
CA PRO A 110 0.18 -25.22 4.76
C PRO A 110 1.45 -25.51 5.58
N PRO A 111 1.47 -26.59 6.38
CA PRO A 111 2.68 -27.01 7.06
C PRO A 111 3.83 -27.15 6.06
N CYS A 112 4.91 -26.40 6.26
CA CYS A 112 6.11 -26.50 5.46
C CYS A 112 7.32 -26.68 6.37
N SER A 113 8.24 -27.53 5.94
CA SER A 113 9.48 -27.83 6.66
C SER A 113 10.60 -27.83 5.64
N LEU A 114 11.60 -26.97 5.87
CA LEU A 114 12.80 -26.96 5.05
C LEU A 114 13.49 -28.34 5.12
N THR A 115 13.49 -28.97 6.29
CA THR A 115 14.05 -30.30 6.48
C THR A 115 13.36 -31.36 5.62
N ASP A 116 12.02 -31.33 5.55
CA ASP A 116 11.25 -32.28 4.74
C ASP A 116 11.38 -31.98 3.25
N ALA A 117 11.45 -30.70 2.87
CA ALA A 117 11.70 -30.30 1.49
C ALA A 117 13.08 -30.75 1.00
N LEU A 118 14.13 -30.58 1.80
CA LEU A 118 15.48 -31.07 1.49
C LEU A 118 15.54 -32.60 1.45
N ALA A 119 14.81 -33.28 2.34
CA ALA A 119 14.68 -34.73 2.31
C ALA A 119 14.02 -35.24 1.02
N ALA A 120 12.94 -34.58 0.57
CA ALA A 120 12.25 -34.90 -0.68
C ALA A 120 13.13 -34.68 -1.93
N GLN A 121 14.12 -33.78 -1.83
CA GLN A 121 15.14 -33.56 -2.86
C GLN A 121 16.32 -34.56 -2.77
N GLY A 122 16.26 -35.54 -1.87
CA GLY A 122 17.28 -36.59 -1.72
C GLY A 122 18.49 -36.21 -0.87
N LEU A 123 18.47 -35.06 -0.18
CA LEU A 123 19.58 -34.66 0.68
C LEU A 123 19.55 -35.42 2.00
N LEU A 124 20.66 -36.07 2.32
CA LEU A 124 20.88 -36.77 3.58
C LEU A 124 21.10 -35.77 4.74
N PRO A 125 20.84 -36.15 6.01
CA PRO A 125 20.94 -35.25 7.16
C PRO A 125 22.30 -34.53 7.32
N GLU A 126 23.40 -35.18 6.93
CA GLU A 126 24.75 -34.63 6.93
C GLU A 126 24.96 -33.59 5.81
N GLN A 127 24.30 -33.75 4.67
CA GLN A 127 24.34 -32.79 3.56
C GLN A 127 23.52 -31.54 3.87
N ARG A 128 22.50 -31.65 4.74
CA ARG A 128 21.65 -30.51 5.18
C ARG A 128 22.35 -29.54 6.14
N ARG A 129 23.45 -29.94 6.81
CA ARG A 129 24.17 -29.08 7.77
C ARG A 129 25.10 -28.06 7.10
N ASN A 130 25.37 -28.23 5.81
CA ASN A 130 26.33 -27.45 5.04
C ASN A 130 25.66 -26.55 3.98
N VAL A 131 24.32 -26.44 4.02
CA VAL A 131 23.47 -25.55 3.20
C VAL A 131 22.95 -24.44 4.10
#